data_AF-A0A8M6Z1G3-F1
#
_entry.id   AF-A0A8M6Z1G3-F1
#
_cell.length_a   1.000
_cell.length_b   1.000
_cell.length_c   1.000
_cell.angle_alpha   90.00
_cell.angle_beta   90.00
_cell.angle_gamma   90.00
#
_symmetry.space_group_name_H-M   'P 1'
#
loop_
_entity.id
_entity.type
_entity.pdbx_description
1 polymer ?
#
loop_
_entity_poly.entity_id
_entity_poly.type
_entity_poly.pdbx_seq_one_letter_code
_entity_poly.pdbx_strand_id
1 'polypeptide(L)'
;MTGTKSVMHCSKVNCDAVFVVWFSVSDPPRNVSVFVTDSGQLFSDSVSLMCIIDSNPPALSFSWFKENQSSAVGSGQSFSAVQSGRFYCEAHNPHGAQRSDAVTVTVHQHAERNIIITATSVGVLIIIIVVIIFAIHFKRKSRRSAGKESANSDTYAGLDLQSATSDLYNTLTTVHHRPAENSCSTLDPQSSSEHHNPPINRRRLQ
;
A
#
# COMPACT_ATOMS: atom_id res chain seq x y z
N MET A 1 -3.91 45.95 -46.92
CA MET A 1 -3.98 47.35 -46.42
C MET A 1 -2.77 48.09 -46.97
N THR A 2 -2.92 49.18 -47.73
CA THR A 2 -1.78 49.89 -48.33
C THR A 2 -1.13 50.82 -47.31
N GLY A 3 0.16 50.65 -47.05
CA GLY A 3 0.95 51.57 -46.24
C GLY A 3 1.66 52.56 -47.15
N THR A 4 1.46 53.86 -46.93
CA THR A 4 2.15 54.91 -47.69
C THR A 4 3.18 55.58 -46.81
N LYS A 5 4.44 55.67 -47.28
CA LYS A 5 5.47 56.51 -46.68
C LYS A 5 5.92 57.56 -47.69
N SER A 6 6.13 58.79 -47.24
CA SER A 6 6.70 59.85 -48.07
C SER A 6 8.22 59.81 -47.95
N VAL A 7 8.93 59.78 -49.07
CA VAL A 7 10.38 59.88 -49.17
C VAL A 7 10.69 61.15 -49.95
N MET A 8 11.54 62.04 -49.42
CA MET A 8 11.99 63.20 -50.19
C MET A 8 13.05 62.76 -51.20
N HIS A 9 12.85 63.12 -52.46
CA HIS A 9 13.84 62.95 -53.51
C HIS A 9 14.31 64.33 -53.99
N CYS A 10 15.56 64.67 -53.68
CA CYS A 10 16.16 65.95 -54.02
C CYS A 10 17.17 65.81 -55.17
N SER A 11 17.00 66.61 -56.20
CA SER A 11 18.05 66.94 -57.18
C SER A 11 18.62 68.33 -56.86
N LYS A 12 19.77 68.69 -57.46
CA LYS A 12 20.55 69.92 -57.13
C LYS A 12 19.76 71.24 -57.12
N VAL A 13 18.56 71.27 -57.71
CA VAL A 13 17.71 72.47 -57.81
C VAL A 13 16.25 72.28 -57.36
N ASN A 14 15.80 71.04 -57.11
CA ASN A 14 14.41 70.78 -56.69
C ASN A 14 14.29 69.52 -55.83
N CYS A 15 13.46 69.59 -54.79
CA CYS A 15 13.11 68.46 -53.94
C CYS A 15 11.62 68.16 -54.09
N ASP A 16 11.31 66.95 -54.57
CA ASP A 16 9.94 66.48 -54.66
C ASP A 16 9.69 65.41 -53.60
N ALA A 17 8.56 65.51 -52.92
CA ALA A 17 8.09 64.44 -52.06
C ALA A 17 7.55 63.31 -52.94
N VAL A 18 8.19 62.15 -52.87
CA VAL A 18 7.76 60.94 -53.56
C VAL A 18 7.01 60.06 -52.57
N PHE A 19 5.75 59.77 -52.86
CA PHE A 19 4.96 58.82 -52.09
C PHE A 19 5.30 57.40 -52.54
N VAL A 20 5.92 56.63 -51.65
CA VAL A 20 6.15 55.21 -51.88
C VAL A 20 4.98 54.44 -51.27
N VAL A 21 4.20 53.81 -52.14
CA VAL A 21 3.11 52.93 -51.75
C VAL A 21 3.67 51.51 -51.62
N TRP A 22 3.64 50.96 -50.42
CA TRP A 22 3.98 49.57 -50.20
C TRP A 22 2.69 48.76 -50.17
N PHE A 23 2.63 47.73 -51.03
CA PHE A 23 1.60 46.73 -50.94
C PHE A 23 2.07 45.65 -49.96
N SER A 24 1.54 45.66 -48.74
CA SER A 24 1.64 44.47 -47.90
C SER A 24 0.60 43.48 -48.41
N VAL A 25 1.08 42.38 -49.01
CA VAL A 25 0.20 41.26 -49.37
C VAL A 25 -0.40 40.75 -48.06
N SER A 26 -1.70 40.94 -47.89
CA SER A 26 -2.45 40.40 -46.76
C SER A 26 -2.91 39.01 -47.15
N ASP A 27 -2.38 38.00 -46.45
CA ASP A 27 -2.60 36.59 -46.72
C ASP A 27 -3.39 35.95 -45.57
N PRO A 28 -4.16 34.88 -45.84
CA PRO A 28 -4.62 34.00 -44.79
C PRO A 28 -3.42 33.41 -44.03
N PRO A 29 -3.63 32.85 -42.82
CA PRO A 29 -2.55 32.26 -42.06
C PRO A 29 -1.83 31.18 -42.87
N ARG A 30 -0.49 31.20 -42.86
CA ARG A 30 0.36 30.22 -43.56
C ARG A 30 1.32 29.57 -42.57
N ASN A 31 1.76 28.36 -42.91
CA ASN A 31 2.78 27.61 -42.17
C ASN A 31 2.44 27.43 -40.68
N VAL A 32 1.18 27.13 -40.35
CA VAL A 32 0.78 26.83 -38.96
C VAL A 32 1.49 25.56 -38.51
N SER A 33 2.27 25.67 -37.45
CA SER A 33 2.99 24.55 -36.85
C SER A 33 2.81 24.55 -35.34
N VAL A 34 2.84 23.37 -34.75
CA VAL A 34 2.73 23.20 -33.31
C VAL A 34 4.08 22.76 -32.77
N PHE A 35 4.61 23.54 -31.85
CA PHE A 35 5.84 23.24 -31.14
C PHE A 35 5.50 22.66 -29.76
N VAL A 36 6.09 21.51 -29.43
CA VAL A 36 5.95 20.90 -28.11
C VAL A 36 7.01 21.52 -27.21
N THR A 37 6.59 22.41 -26.31
CA THR A 37 7.45 22.88 -25.24
C THR A 37 7.36 21.85 -24.12
N ASP A 38 8.24 20.86 -24.15
CA ASP A 38 8.45 20.03 -22.97
C ASP A 38 8.90 20.97 -21.85
N SER A 39 8.15 21.02 -20.75
CA SER A 39 8.48 21.88 -19.62
C SER A 39 9.62 21.28 -18.81
N GLY A 40 10.70 20.81 -19.46
CA GLY A 40 12.01 20.43 -18.90
C GLY A 40 12.00 19.61 -17.62
N GLN A 41 10.89 18.97 -17.31
CA GLN A 41 10.60 18.40 -16.02
C GLN A 41 9.88 17.10 -16.34
N LEU A 42 10.61 16.02 -16.13
CA LEU A 42 10.19 14.62 -16.30
C LEU A 42 8.91 14.26 -15.49
N PHE A 43 8.31 15.23 -14.81
CA PHE A 43 7.24 15.12 -13.84
C PHE A 43 6.13 16.16 -14.06
N SER A 44 5.96 16.67 -15.28
CA SER A 44 4.79 17.51 -15.58
C SER A 44 3.58 16.64 -15.91
N ASP A 45 2.48 16.81 -15.17
CA ASP A 45 1.19 16.16 -15.44
C ASP A 45 0.50 16.72 -16.70
N SER A 46 1.14 17.68 -17.37
CA SER A 46 0.66 18.33 -18.57
C SER A 46 1.82 18.70 -19.49
N VAL A 47 1.65 18.50 -20.79
CA VAL A 47 2.61 18.94 -21.82
C VAL A 47 2.14 20.26 -22.42
N SER A 48 3.03 21.26 -22.46
CA SER A 48 2.71 22.54 -23.06
C SER A 48 2.99 22.55 -24.56
N LEU A 49 2.03 23.07 -25.32
CA LEU A 49 2.05 23.19 -26.77
C LEU A 49 1.98 24.67 -27.14
N MET A 50 2.71 25.06 -28.18
CA MET A 50 2.73 26.44 -28.69
C MET A 50 2.45 26.45 -30.18
N CYS A 51 1.48 27.25 -30.61
CA CYS A 51 1.15 27.42 -32.01
C CYS A 51 1.97 28.54 -32.64
N ILE A 52 2.79 28.18 -33.62
CA ILE A 52 3.63 29.09 -34.38
C ILE A 52 2.99 29.27 -35.75
N ILE A 53 2.83 30.52 -36.15
CA ILE A 53 2.12 30.90 -37.36
C ILE A 53 2.86 32.04 -38.04
N ASP A 54 2.97 31.97 -39.37
CA ASP A 54 3.36 33.10 -40.20
C ASP A 54 2.08 33.69 -40.83
N SER A 55 1.68 34.89 -40.41
CA SER A 55 0.44 35.52 -40.86
C SER A 55 0.62 37.01 -41.00
N ASN A 56 0.12 37.54 -42.11
CA ASN A 56 0.03 38.97 -42.33
C ASN A 56 -1.38 39.33 -42.80
N PRO A 57 -2.23 39.97 -41.96
CA PRO A 57 -1.96 40.43 -40.60
C PRO A 57 -1.80 39.26 -39.61
N PRO A 58 -1.17 39.51 -38.43
CA PRO A 58 -0.99 38.50 -37.39
C PRO A 58 -2.30 37.81 -37.01
N ALA A 59 -2.25 36.50 -36.77
CA ALA A 59 -3.40 35.77 -36.25
C ALA A 59 -3.70 36.25 -34.83
N LEU A 60 -4.94 36.71 -34.60
CA LEU A 60 -5.37 37.23 -33.30
C LEU A 60 -6.11 36.20 -32.46
N SER A 61 -6.59 35.12 -33.09
CA SER A 61 -7.36 34.06 -32.44
C SER A 61 -6.82 32.70 -32.81
N PHE A 62 -6.68 31.86 -31.78
CA PHE A 62 -6.16 30.51 -31.86
C PHE A 62 -7.12 29.57 -31.14
N SER A 63 -7.43 28.46 -31.77
CA SER A 63 -8.30 27.41 -31.25
C SER A 63 -7.56 26.08 -31.25
N TRP A 64 -7.63 25.35 -30.15
CA TRP A 64 -7.01 24.03 -30.03
C TRP A 64 -8.04 22.94 -30.11
N PHE A 65 -7.72 21.87 -30.83
CA PHE A 65 -8.58 20.72 -31.00
C PHE A 65 -7.80 19.43 -30.78
N LYS A 66 -8.51 18.43 -30.26
CA LYS A 66 -8.04 17.05 -30.19
C LYS A 66 -8.64 16.27 -31.36
N GLU A 67 -7.84 15.47 -32.03
CA GLU A 67 -8.30 14.58 -33.10
C GLU A 67 -9.42 13.67 -32.56
N ASN A 68 -10.48 13.49 -33.35
CA ASN A 68 -11.72 12.81 -32.97
C ASN A 68 -12.62 13.56 -31.98
N GLN A 69 -12.37 14.84 -31.69
CA GLN A 69 -13.28 15.71 -30.95
C GLN A 69 -13.74 16.86 -31.84
N SER A 70 -15.04 17.17 -31.80
CA SER A 70 -15.64 18.26 -32.59
C SER A 70 -15.55 19.62 -31.90
N SER A 71 -15.30 19.64 -30.59
CA SER A 71 -15.24 20.85 -29.78
C SER A 71 -13.80 21.28 -29.54
N ALA A 72 -13.58 22.60 -29.45
CA ALA A 72 -12.30 23.15 -29.05
C ALA A 72 -11.98 22.73 -27.61
N VAL A 73 -10.76 22.24 -27.39
CA VAL A 73 -10.23 21.85 -26.08
C VAL A 73 -9.55 23.02 -25.36
N GLY A 74 -9.26 24.10 -26.10
CA GLY A 74 -8.57 25.28 -25.57
C GLY A 74 -8.56 26.43 -26.55
N SER A 75 -8.14 27.60 -26.07
CA SER A 75 -8.00 28.81 -26.86
C SER A 75 -6.71 29.54 -26.46
N GLY A 76 -6.19 30.36 -27.37
CA GLY A 76 -4.93 31.08 -27.19
C GLY A 76 -3.75 30.40 -27.86
N GLN A 77 -2.63 31.13 -27.97
CA GLN A 77 -1.47 30.66 -28.73
C GLN A 77 -0.76 29.47 -28.06
N SER A 78 -0.88 29.34 -26.73
CA SER A 78 -0.37 28.20 -25.97
C SER A 78 -1.51 27.35 -25.40
N PHE A 79 -1.26 26.06 -25.25
CA PHE A 79 -2.21 25.10 -24.69
C PHE A 79 -1.51 24.00 -23.90
N SER A 80 -2.04 23.67 -22.73
CA SER A 80 -1.50 22.61 -21.88
C SER A 80 -2.34 21.34 -22.00
N ALA A 81 -1.79 20.32 -22.67
CA ALA A 81 -2.43 19.02 -22.81
C ALA A 81 -2.21 18.18 -21.54
N VAL A 82 -3.29 17.92 -20.81
CA VAL A 82 -3.31 17.06 -19.60
C VAL A 82 -3.55 15.57 -19.91
N GLN A 83 -3.87 15.27 -21.16
CA GLN A 83 -4.16 13.91 -21.62
C GLN A 83 -3.36 13.62 -22.89
N SER A 84 -2.96 12.36 -23.04
CA SER A 84 -2.41 11.87 -24.28
C SER A 84 -3.43 11.98 -25.43
N GLY A 85 -2.93 12.24 -26.63
CA GLY A 85 -3.75 12.41 -27.82
C GLY A 85 -3.04 13.15 -28.93
N ARG A 86 -3.73 13.32 -30.05
CA ARG A 86 -3.25 14.09 -31.19
C ARG A 86 -3.92 15.45 -31.18
N PHE A 87 -3.14 16.51 -31.09
CA PHE A 87 -3.64 17.87 -30.97
C PHE A 87 -3.22 18.70 -32.18
N TYR A 88 -4.09 19.61 -32.60
CA TYR A 88 -3.80 20.58 -33.65
C TYR A 88 -4.33 21.95 -33.26
N CYS A 89 -3.67 22.98 -33.80
CA CYS A 89 -4.04 24.38 -33.64
C CYS A 89 -4.74 24.84 -34.93
N GLU A 90 -5.77 25.67 -34.80
CA GLU A 90 -6.33 26.47 -35.87
C GLU A 90 -6.08 27.95 -35.56
N ALA A 91 -5.33 28.62 -36.44
CA ALA A 91 -5.06 30.04 -36.34
C ALA A 91 -6.00 30.79 -37.27
N HIS A 92 -6.58 31.89 -36.80
CA HIS A 92 -7.46 32.73 -37.61
C HIS A 92 -6.95 34.16 -37.67
N ASN A 93 -7.05 34.74 -38.86
CA ASN A 93 -6.91 36.16 -39.12
C ASN A 93 -8.13 36.66 -39.92
N PRO A 94 -8.29 37.97 -40.15
CA PRO A 94 -9.40 38.51 -40.93
C PRO A 94 -9.51 37.99 -42.37
N HIS A 95 -8.44 37.39 -42.92
CA HIS A 95 -8.38 36.86 -44.28
C HIS A 95 -8.67 35.36 -44.37
N GLY A 96 -8.74 34.65 -43.24
CA GLY A 96 -9.09 33.23 -43.21
C GLY A 96 -8.58 32.51 -41.97
N ALA A 97 -8.70 31.18 -42.03
CA ALA A 97 -8.23 30.27 -41.00
C ALA A 97 -7.32 29.22 -41.62
N GLN A 98 -6.31 28.78 -40.87
CA GLN A 98 -5.50 27.64 -41.26
C GLN A 98 -5.22 26.74 -40.05
N ARG A 99 -5.34 25.44 -40.29
CA ARG A 99 -5.04 24.39 -39.33
C ARG A 99 -3.59 23.91 -39.48
N SER A 100 -2.95 23.60 -38.35
CA SER A 100 -1.67 22.92 -38.28
C SER A 100 -1.81 21.41 -38.52
N ASP A 101 -0.69 20.77 -38.88
CA ASP A 101 -0.57 19.34 -38.71
C ASP A 101 -0.79 18.93 -37.26
N ALA A 102 -1.37 17.75 -37.06
CA ALA A 102 -1.64 17.22 -35.73
C ALA A 102 -0.39 16.58 -35.13
N VAL A 103 -0.06 16.99 -33.91
CA VAL A 103 1.09 16.50 -33.15
C VAL A 103 0.63 15.51 -32.10
N THR A 104 1.35 14.38 -32.00
CA THR A 104 1.10 13.37 -30.98
C THR A 104 1.73 13.80 -29.65
N VAL A 105 0.90 13.87 -28.61
CA VAL A 105 1.31 14.18 -27.24
C VAL A 105 1.09 12.96 -26.37
N THR A 106 2.12 12.60 -25.61
CA THR A 106 2.09 11.52 -24.62
C THR A 106 2.29 12.13 -23.24
N VAL A 107 1.24 12.10 -22.42
CA VAL A 107 1.30 12.55 -21.02
C VAL A 107 1.50 11.32 -20.14
N HIS A 108 2.64 11.25 -19.46
CA HIS A 108 2.92 10.22 -18.48
C HIS A 108 2.26 10.59 -17.15
N GLN A 109 0.95 10.34 -17.04
CA GLN A 109 0.27 10.49 -15.78
C GLN A 109 0.86 9.49 -14.79
N HIS A 110 1.34 10.00 -13.66
CA HIS A 110 1.81 9.16 -12.56
C HIS A 110 0.60 8.49 -11.86
N ALA A 111 -0.02 7.51 -12.51
CA ALA A 111 -0.94 6.59 -11.83
C ALA A 111 -0.22 5.85 -10.68
N GLU A 112 1.10 5.67 -10.82
CA GLU A 112 2.01 5.10 -9.82
C GLU A 112 1.95 5.80 -8.45
N ARG A 113 1.75 7.13 -8.40
CA ARG A 113 1.69 7.84 -7.10
C ARG A 113 0.47 7.40 -6.29
N ASN A 114 -0.68 7.21 -6.94
CA ASN A 114 -1.89 6.74 -6.26
C ASN A 114 -1.75 5.29 -5.79
N ILE A 115 -1.05 4.44 -6.56
CA ILE A 115 -0.78 3.05 -6.17
C ILE A 115 0.16 3.00 -4.95
N ILE A 116 1.22 3.81 -4.92
CA ILE A 116 2.15 3.86 -3.78
C ILE A 116 1.46 4.42 -2.52
N ILE A 117 0.65 5.47 -2.66
CA ILE A 117 -0.09 6.06 -1.54
C ILE A 117 -1.12 5.06 -0.98
N THR A 118 -1.87 4.38 -1.85
CA THR A 118 -2.84 3.38 -1.40
C THR A 118 -2.15 2.17 -0.76
N ALA A 119 -1.06 1.65 -1.34
CA ALA A 119 -0.29 0.54 -0.79
C ALA A 119 0.31 0.87 0.58
N THR A 120 0.89 2.06 0.75
CA THR A 120 1.44 2.50 2.04
C THR A 120 0.34 2.66 3.10
N SER A 121 -0.82 3.23 2.74
CA SER A 121 -1.94 3.39 3.68
C SER A 121 -2.48 2.04 4.18
N VAL A 122 -2.62 1.04 3.30
CA VAL A 122 -3.07 -0.32 3.67
C VAL A 122 -2.02 -1.04 4.50
N GLY A 123 -0.73 -0.93 4.13
CA GLY A 123 0.37 -1.52 4.89
C GLY A 123 0.45 -0.98 6.32
N VAL A 124 0.35 0.34 6.49
CA VAL A 124 0.35 0.98 7.81
C VAL A 124 -0.87 0.55 8.62
N LEU A 125 -2.06 0.47 8.01
CA LEU A 125 -3.27 0.00 8.69
C LEU A 125 -3.14 -1.45 9.18
N ILE A 126 -2.59 -2.34 8.35
CA ILE A 126 -2.35 -3.74 8.71
C ILE A 126 -1.35 -3.83 9.88
N ILE A 127 -0.25 -3.06 9.83
CA ILE A 127 0.74 -3.02 10.92
C ILE A 127 0.10 -2.54 12.22
N ILE A 128 -0.72 -1.49 12.18
CA ILE A 128 -1.46 -1.00 13.36
C ILE A 128 -2.37 -2.08 13.92
N ILE A 129 -3.13 -2.80 13.07
CA ILE A 129 -4.00 -3.90 13.49
C ILE A 129 -3.19 -5.03 14.16
N VAL A 130 -2.06 -5.42 13.57
CA VAL A 130 -1.17 -6.46 14.13
C VAL A 130 -0.61 -6.04 15.49
N VAL A 131 -0.18 -4.78 15.65
CA VAL A 131 0.30 -4.23 16.93
C VAL A 131 -0.81 -4.22 17.97
N ILE A 132 -2.04 -3.83 17.61
CA ILE A 132 -3.20 -3.86 18.51
C ILE A 132 -3.50 -5.30 18.95
N ILE A 133 -3.53 -6.26 18.01
CA ILE A 133 -3.74 -7.67 18.31
C ILE A 133 -2.65 -8.18 19.27
N PHE A 134 -1.38 -7.92 18.97
CA PHE A 134 -0.25 -8.32 19.81
C PHE A 134 -0.32 -7.69 21.21
N ALA A 135 -0.66 -6.41 21.32
CA ALA A 135 -0.85 -5.73 22.60
C ALA A 135 -2.01 -6.33 23.43
N ILE A 136 -3.11 -6.71 22.78
CA ILE A 136 -4.24 -7.42 23.42
C ILE A 136 -3.78 -8.80 23.92
N HIS A 137 -3.03 -9.56 23.12
CA HIS A 137 -2.49 -10.86 23.52
C HIS A 137 -1.47 -10.74 24.67
N PHE A 138 -0.61 -9.73 24.65
CA PHE A 138 0.37 -9.47 25.70
C PHE A 138 -0.32 -9.07 27.01
N LYS A 139 -1.33 -8.18 26.96
CA LYS A 139 -2.15 -7.84 28.13
C LYS A 139 -2.93 -9.05 28.66
N ARG A 140 -3.46 -9.92 27.78
CA ARG A 140 -4.14 -11.17 28.18
C ARG A 140 -3.19 -12.19 28.82
N LYS A 141 -1.96 -12.35 28.31
CA LYS A 141 -0.94 -13.26 28.87
C LYS A 141 -0.43 -12.76 30.22
N SER A 142 -0.15 -11.46 30.35
CA SER A 142 0.26 -10.85 31.62
C SER A 142 -0.83 -11.00 32.69
N ARG A 143 -2.11 -10.79 32.34
CA ARG A 143 -3.24 -11.06 33.26
C ARG A 143 -3.36 -12.54 33.63
N ARG A 144 -3.04 -13.47 32.73
CA ARG A 144 -3.02 -14.92 33.05
C ARG A 144 -1.88 -15.30 33.99
N SER A 145 -0.74 -14.62 33.92
CA SER A 145 0.35 -14.82 34.88
C SER A 145 0.03 -14.21 36.25
N ALA A 146 -0.63 -13.05 36.29
CA ALA A 146 -1.09 -12.45 37.56
C ALA A 146 -2.28 -13.19 38.21
N GLY A 147 -3.17 -13.79 37.41
CA GLY A 147 -4.34 -14.52 37.91
C GLY A 147 -4.08 -16.00 38.27
N LYS A 148 -2.96 -16.58 37.84
CA LYS A 148 -2.60 -17.96 38.20
C LYS A 148 -1.85 -18.08 39.52
N GLU A 149 -1.30 -17.00 40.05
CA GLU A 149 -0.65 -17.00 41.36
C GLU A 149 -1.65 -16.88 42.52
N SER A 150 -2.82 -16.27 42.29
CA SER A 150 -3.92 -16.28 43.28
C SER A 150 -4.75 -17.57 43.22
N ALA A 151 -5.04 -18.09 42.03
CA ALA A 151 -5.90 -19.28 41.89
C ALA A 151 -5.25 -20.60 42.36
N ASN A 152 -3.91 -20.68 42.45
CA ASN A 152 -3.23 -21.88 42.96
C ASN A 152 -3.07 -21.88 44.50
N SER A 153 -3.22 -20.73 45.15
CA SER A 153 -3.27 -20.65 46.62
C SER A 153 -4.65 -21.05 47.15
N ASP A 154 -5.70 -20.68 46.43
CA ASP A 154 -7.09 -20.99 46.80
C ASP A 154 -7.49 -22.44 46.45
N THR A 155 -6.74 -23.11 45.57
CA THR A 155 -6.98 -24.51 45.18
C THR A 155 -6.38 -25.52 46.18
N TYR A 156 -5.41 -25.12 47.01
CA TYR A 156 -4.90 -25.94 48.13
C TYR A 156 -5.57 -25.61 49.47
N ALA A 157 -6.21 -24.45 49.59
CA ALA A 157 -6.97 -24.02 50.77
C ALA A 157 -8.45 -24.47 50.75
N GLY A 158 -8.96 -24.99 49.63
CA GLY A 158 -10.33 -25.51 49.47
C GLY A 158 -10.48 -27.03 49.60
N LEU A 159 -9.39 -27.76 49.82
CA LEU A 159 -9.45 -29.18 50.15
C LEU A 159 -9.76 -29.31 51.64
N ASP A 160 -11.05 -29.34 51.95
CA ASP A 160 -11.53 -29.72 53.28
C ASP A 160 -11.01 -31.14 53.60
N LEU A 161 -9.96 -31.19 54.42
CA LEU A 161 -9.33 -32.41 54.91
C LEU A 161 -10.29 -33.24 55.78
N GLN A 162 -11.51 -32.75 56.03
CA GLN A 162 -12.59 -33.50 56.68
C GLN A 162 -13.55 -34.17 55.68
N SER A 163 -13.66 -33.68 54.44
CA SER A 163 -14.54 -34.27 53.43
C SER A 163 -13.92 -35.48 52.72
N ALA A 164 -12.59 -35.56 52.58
CA ALA A 164 -11.91 -36.69 51.93
C ALA A 164 -11.49 -37.81 52.89
N THR A 165 -11.50 -37.55 54.20
CA THR A 165 -11.10 -38.52 55.24
C THR A 165 -12.29 -39.31 55.79
N SER A 166 -13.50 -38.73 55.77
CA SER A 166 -14.72 -39.41 56.22
C SER A 166 -15.07 -40.64 55.36
N ASP A 167 -15.05 -40.51 54.03
CA ASP A 167 -15.49 -41.60 53.14
C ASP A 167 -14.46 -42.73 53.02
N LEU A 168 -13.16 -42.43 53.16
CA LEU A 168 -12.11 -43.44 53.10
C LEU A 168 -11.98 -44.19 54.44
N TYR A 169 -12.22 -43.54 55.59
CA TYR A 169 -12.20 -44.21 56.89
C TYR A 169 -13.45 -45.06 57.12
N ASN A 170 -14.64 -44.59 56.70
CA ASN A 170 -15.89 -45.35 56.78
C ASN A 170 -15.89 -46.59 55.88
N THR A 171 -15.17 -46.55 54.75
CA THR A 171 -15.01 -47.71 53.85
C THR A 171 -13.95 -48.69 54.35
N LEU A 172 -12.91 -48.22 55.07
CA LEU A 172 -11.92 -49.10 55.70
C LEU A 172 -12.44 -49.75 56.99
N THR A 173 -13.37 -49.12 57.71
CA THR A 173 -13.98 -49.67 58.92
C THR A 173 -15.18 -50.60 58.65
N THR A 174 -15.78 -50.54 57.45
CA THR A 174 -16.92 -51.41 57.08
C THR A 174 -16.53 -52.72 56.40
N VAL A 175 -15.29 -52.85 55.92
CA VAL A 175 -14.81 -54.09 55.26
C VAL A 175 -14.23 -55.11 56.26
N HIS A 176 -14.05 -54.75 57.53
CA HIS A 176 -13.34 -55.59 58.51
C HIS A 176 -14.21 -56.40 59.51
N HIS A 177 -15.52 -56.51 59.28
CA HIS A 177 -16.40 -57.38 60.09
C HIS A 177 -16.73 -58.68 59.36
N ARG A 178 -15.89 -59.72 59.57
CA ARG A 178 -16.24 -61.12 59.33
C ARG A 178 -16.27 -61.86 60.67
N PRO A 179 -17.45 -62.16 61.24
CA PRO A 179 -17.59 -62.97 62.44
C PRO A 179 -17.42 -64.46 62.11
N ALA A 180 -17.03 -65.19 63.14
CA ALA A 180 -16.81 -66.63 63.19
C ALA A 180 -18.03 -67.46 62.73
N GLU A 181 -17.78 -68.61 62.10
CA GLU A 181 -18.25 -69.93 62.57
C GLU A 181 -17.90 -71.08 61.60
N ASN A 182 -17.23 -72.07 62.18
CA ASN A 182 -17.39 -73.53 62.03
C ASN A 182 -16.81 -74.32 60.83
N SER A 183 -15.98 -75.30 61.24
CA SER A 183 -15.61 -76.59 60.62
C SER A 183 -14.57 -76.54 59.48
N CYS A 184 -13.49 -77.32 59.45
CA CYS A 184 -13.26 -78.66 60.01
C CYS A 184 -11.74 -78.93 60.14
N SER A 185 -11.32 -79.59 61.24
CA SER A 185 -10.26 -80.63 61.37
C SER A 185 -8.89 -80.39 60.69
N THR A 186 -7.73 -80.50 61.34
CA THR A 186 -7.23 -81.71 62.02
C THR A 186 -5.85 -81.45 62.68
N LEU A 187 -5.75 -81.71 63.99
CA LEU A 187 -4.63 -82.22 64.80
C LEU A 187 -3.19 -81.62 64.69
N ASP A 188 -2.89 -80.84 65.73
CA ASP A 188 -1.74 -80.83 66.66
C ASP A 188 -0.25 -80.79 66.24
N PRO A 189 0.56 -79.96 66.94
CA PRO A 189 2.02 -80.00 66.97
C PRO A 189 2.58 -80.87 68.13
N GLN A 190 3.90 -81.08 68.13
CA GLN A 190 4.75 -81.68 69.19
C GLN A 190 4.87 -83.22 69.30
N SER A 191 6.09 -83.73 69.05
CA SER A 191 6.78 -84.81 69.80
C SER A 191 8.26 -84.77 69.38
N SER A 192 9.19 -84.34 70.25
CA SER A 192 10.05 -85.21 71.09
C SER A 192 11.15 -85.90 70.26
N SER A 193 12.44 -86.03 70.57
CA SER A 193 13.33 -85.73 71.70
C SER A 193 14.63 -86.52 71.42
N GLU A 194 15.80 -86.00 71.80
CA GLU A 194 17.01 -86.77 72.22
C GLU A 194 17.74 -87.67 71.18
N HIS A 195 19.05 -87.95 71.17
CA HIS A 195 20.27 -87.50 71.84
C HIS A 195 21.43 -88.27 71.14
N HIS A 196 22.67 -87.74 71.18
CA HIS A 196 23.97 -88.49 71.13
C HIS A 196 24.51 -88.90 69.74
N ASN A 197 25.80 -88.85 69.37
CA ASN A 197 27.07 -88.14 69.66
C ASN A 197 28.06 -88.59 68.52
N PRO A 198 29.37 -88.25 68.43
CA PRO A 198 30.00 -87.70 67.22
C PRO A 198 31.20 -88.59 66.78
N PRO A 199 32.38 -88.03 66.44
CA PRO A 199 32.78 -87.19 65.31
C PRO A 199 33.71 -88.00 64.38
N ILE A 200 34.28 -87.37 63.33
CA ILE A 200 35.73 -87.39 63.07
C ILE A 200 36.07 -86.55 61.82
N ASN A 201 36.93 -85.55 62.07
CA ASN A 201 38.03 -85.01 61.25
C ASN A 201 37.83 -84.69 59.76
N ARG A 202 38.52 -83.70 59.19
CA ARG A 202 39.31 -82.54 59.62
C ARG A 202 39.78 -81.90 58.31
N ARG A 203 39.93 -80.58 58.35
CA ARG A 203 40.88 -79.73 57.58
C ARG A 203 40.60 -79.57 56.08
N ARG A 204 40.25 -78.37 55.61
CA ARG A 204 41.01 -77.09 55.53
C ARG A 204 41.84 -77.07 54.24
N LEU A 205 41.51 -76.18 53.30
CA LEU A 205 42.34 -75.04 52.87
C LEU A 205 41.71 -74.32 51.66
N GLN A 206 41.71 -72.99 51.79
CA GLN A 206 41.43 -71.92 50.81
C GLN A 206 39.99 -71.71 50.33
#